data_AF-N1UW97-F1
#
_entry.id   AF-N1UW97-F1
#
_cell.length_a   1.000
_cell.length_b   1.000
_cell.length_c   1.000
_cell.angle_alpha   90.00
_cell.angle_beta   90.00
_cell.angle_gamma   90.00
#
_symmetry.space_group_name_H-M   'P 1'
#
loop_
_entity.id
_entity.type
_entity.pdbx_description
1 polymer ?
#
loop_
_entity_poly.entity_id
_entity_poly.type
_entity_poly.pdbx_seq_one_letter_code
_entity_poly.pdbx_strand_id
1 'polypeptide(L)'
;MTSPKNVKLGIQDRLKNFWKFVGTTTIEISAEEHDSILSYLSHSPHILSSIMADWAANQKTIKRYTDLSPIPLNGGGFRDMTRIAGSNPKMWAAIFGSNQ
;
A
#
# COMPACT_ATOMS: atom_id res chain seq x y z
N MET A 1 -12.61 1.77 -10.41
CA MET A 1 -12.84 3.07 -11.06
C MET A 1 -13.91 3.76 -10.26
N THR A 2 -13.60 4.91 -9.67
CA THR A 2 -14.58 5.69 -8.92
C THR A 2 -15.48 6.44 -9.89
N SER A 3 -16.75 6.64 -9.53
CA SER A 3 -17.73 7.36 -10.34
C SER A 3 -18.07 8.72 -9.71
N PRO A 4 -17.20 9.74 -9.85
CA PRO A 4 -17.46 11.04 -9.26
C PRO A 4 -18.69 11.71 -9.89
N LYS A 5 -19.37 12.55 -9.09
CA LYS A 5 -20.50 13.35 -9.57
C LYS A 5 -19.98 14.42 -10.54
N ASN A 6 -20.70 14.69 -11.63
CA ASN A 6 -20.38 15.68 -12.67
C ASN A 6 -19.27 15.31 -13.67
N VAL A 7 -19.11 14.04 -14.02
CA VAL A 7 -18.22 13.63 -15.11
C VAL A 7 -18.85 13.94 -16.47
N LYS A 8 -18.10 14.55 -17.39
CA LYS A 8 -18.56 14.75 -18.78
C LYS A 8 -18.94 13.41 -19.41
N LEU A 9 -20.06 13.39 -20.13
CA LEU A 9 -20.55 12.23 -20.87
C LEU A 9 -19.42 11.58 -21.70
N GLY A 10 -19.32 10.26 -21.64
CA GLY A 10 -18.36 9.46 -22.40
C GLY A 10 -16.92 9.40 -21.86
N ILE A 11 -16.54 10.18 -20.82
CA ILE A 11 -15.19 10.08 -20.24
C ILE A 11 -14.97 8.72 -19.54
N GLN A 12 -15.97 8.25 -18.78
CA GLN A 12 -15.86 6.97 -18.07
C GLN A 12 -15.66 5.81 -19.04
N ASP A 13 -16.36 5.80 -20.18
CA ASP A 13 -16.21 4.75 -21.20
C ASP A 13 -14.84 4.79 -21.86
N ARG A 14 -14.30 5.98 -22.13
CA ARG A 14 -12.92 6.12 -22.63
C ARG A 14 -11.89 5.59 -21.63
N LEU A 15 -12.06 5.87 -20.34
CA LEU A 15 -11.18 5.36 -19.28
C LEU A 15 -11.29 3.84 -19.14
N LYS A 16 -12.51 3.28 -19.16
CA LYS A 16 -12.74 1.83 -19.17
C LYS A 16 -12.02 1.16 -20.35
N ASN A 17 -12.18 1.71 -21.54
CA ASN A 17 -11.57 1.16 -22.75
C ASN A 17 -10.04 1.26 -22.72
N PHE A 18 -9.50 2.37 -22.20
CA PHE A 18 -8.06 2.51 -21.99
C PHE A 18 -7.51 1.43 -21.05
N TRP A 19 -8.13 1.25 -19.88
CA TRP A 19 -7.67 0.25 -18.91
C TRP A 19 -7.82 -1.18 -19.42
N LYS A 20 -8.91 -1.48 -20.12
CA LYS A 20 -9.09 -2.76 -20.83
C LYS A 20 -8.02 -2.99 -21.90
N PHE A 21 -7.65 -1.96 -22.65
CA PHE A 21 -6.59 -2.05 -23.66
C PHE A 21 -5.22 -2.36 -23.03
N VAL A 22 -4.96 -1.86 -21.82
CA VAL A 22 -3.75 -2.19 -21.02
C VAL A 22 -3.81 -3.61 -20.42
N GLY A 23 -4.93 -4.33 -20.58
CA GLY A 23 -5.11 -5.70 -20.11
C GLY A 23 -5.61 -5.81 -18.67
N THR A 24 -6.18 -4.73 -18.11
CA THR A 24 -6.71 -4.74 -16.74
C THR A 24 -8.22 -4.94 -16.71
N THR A 25 -8.71 -5.45 -15.57
CA THR A 25 -10.14 -5.53 -15.27
C THR A 25 -10.54 -4.35 -14.40
N THR A 26 -11.56 -3.60 -14.83
CA THR A 26 -12.10 -2.46 -14.07
C THR A 26 -13.38 -2.85 -13.35
N ILE A 27 -13.48 -2.50 -12.06
CA ILE A 27 -14.71 -2.56 -11.27
C ILE A 27 -15.14 -1.13 -10.95
N GLU A 28 -16.43 -0.82 -11.03
CA GLU A 28 -16.97 0.47 -10.59
C GLU A 28 -17.43 0.41 -9.14
N ILE A 29 -17.01 1.38 -8.34
CA ILE A 29 -17.36 1.53 -6.92
C ILE A 29 -17.47 3.02 -6.58
N SER A 30 -18.16 3.37 -5.50
CA SER A 30 -18.16 4.77 -5.03
C SER A 30 -16.77 5.18 -4.53
N ALA A 31 -16.53 6.49 -4.43
CA ALA A 31 -15.30 6.98 -3.81
C ALA A 31 -15.22 6.60 -2.33
N GLU A 32 -16.35 6.66 -1.60
CA GLU A 32 -16.40 6.26 -0.19
C GLU A 32 -16.11 4.76 -0.02
N GLU A 33 -16.70 3.91 -0.87
CA GLU A 33 -16.47 2.47 -0.85
C GLU A 33 -15.02 2.12 -1.19
N HIS A 34 -14.44 2.79 -2.18
CA HIS A 34 -13.02 2.63 -2.55
C HIS A 34 -12.10 2.91 -1.36
N ASP A 35 -12.29 4.05 -0.71
CA ASP A 35 -11.42 4.48 0.38
C ASP A 35 -11.60 3.60 1.62
N SER A 36 -12.83 3.18 1.91
CA SER A 36 -13.13 2.20 2.97
C SER A 36 -12.44 0.86 2.71
N ILE A 37 -12.59 0.28 1.52
CA ILE A 37 -11.96 -1.00 1.16
C ILE A 37 -10.43 -0.89 1.28
N LEU A 38 -9.83 0.17 0.72
CA LEU A 38 -8.37 0.35 0.75
C LEU A 38 -7.83 0.66 2.15
N SER A 39 -8.64 1.25 3.05
CA SER A 39 -8.23 1.47 4.43
C SER A 39 -7.82 0.16 5.10
N TYR A 40 -8.56 -0.93 4.85
CA TYR A 40 -8.30 -2.26 5.39
C TYR A 40 -7.32 -3.07 4.54
N LEU A 41 -7.47 -3.06 3.22
CA LEU A 41 -6.74 -3.98 2.34
C LEU A 41 -5.41 -3.44 1.80
N SER A 42 -5.12 -2.16 2.05
CA SER A 42 -3.89 -1.51 1.57
C SER A 42 -3.26 -0.65 2.65
N HIS A 43 -3.96 0.35 3.16
CA HIS A 43 -3.38 1.37 4.03
C HIS A 43 -2.96 0.81 5.39
N SER A 44 -3.87 0.11 6.08
CA SER A 44 -3.56 -0.53 7.37
C SER A 44 -2.39 -1.52 7.27
N PRO A 45 -2.33 -2.43 6.25
CA PRO A 45 -1.14 -3.25 6.02
C PRO A 45 0.16 -2.46 5.86
N HIS A 46 0.14 -1.31 5.18
CA HIS A 46 1.34 -0.46 5.05
C HIS A 46 1.79 0.15 6.40
N ILE A 47 0.84 0.57 7.24
CA ILE A 47 1.13 1.04 8.61
C ILE A 47 1.76 -0.09 9.43
N LEU A 48 1.10 -1.26 9.47
CA LEU A 48 1.57 -2.41 10.24
C LEU A 48 2.94 -2.89 9.78
N SER A 49 3.18 -2.94 8.47
CA SER A 49 4.48 -3.29 7.90
C SER A 49 5.58 -2.33 8.36
N SER A 50 5.31 -1.03 8.34
CA SER A 50 6.24 0.01 8.77
C SER A 50 6.53 -0.06 10.27
N ILE A 51 5.49 -0.25 11.10
CA ILE A 51 5.63 -0.42 12.55
C ILE A 51 6.45 -1.67 12.87
N MET A 52 6.19 -2.79 12.19
CA MET A 52 6.89 -4.05 12.45
C MET A 52 8.38 -3.97 12.07
N ALA A 53 8.69 -3.32 10.94
CA ALA A 53 10.06 -3.08 10.52
C ALA A 53 10.81 -2.17 11.52
N ASP A 54 10.19 -1.05 11.91
CA ASP A 54 10.77 -0.12 12.88
C ASP A 54 10.96 -0.77 14.26
N TRP A 55 9.96 -1.52 14.74
CA TRP A 55 10.02 -2.24 16.01
C TRP A 55 11.21 -3.21 16.07
N ALA A 56 11.46 -3.97 14.99
CA ALA A 56 12.59 -4.88 14.90
C ALA A 56 13.93 -4.15 14.76
N ALA A 57 13.98 -3.08 13.96
CA ALA A 57 15.18 -2.27 13.74
C ALA A 57 15.67 -1.61 15.05
N ASN A 58 14.75 -1.28 15.95
CA ASN A 58 15.05 -0.69 17.27
C ASN A 58 15.52 -1.70 18.33
N GLN A 59 15.56 -3.01 18.02
CA GLN A 59 16.09 -4.01 18.95
C GLN A 59 17.61 -4.11 18.88
N LYS A 60 18.30 -3.74 19.96
CA LYS A 60 19.78 -3.75 20.06
C LYS A 60 20.40 -5.08 19.65
N THR A 61 19.81 -6.20 20.07
CA THR A 61 20.29 -7.56 19.73
C THR A 61 20.17 -7.84 18.24
N ILE A 62 19.03 -7.50 17.63
CA ILE A 62 18.81 -7.69 16.18
C ILE A 62 19.81 -6.83 15.40
N LYS A 63 19.98 -5.56 15.77
CA LYS A 63 20.95 -4.67 15.13
C LYS A 63 22.37 -5.23 15.21
N ARG A 64 22.81 -5.64 16.41
CA ARG A 64 24.15 -6.18 16.65
C ARG A 64 24.47 -7.37 15.74
N TYR A 65 23.54 -8.32 15.59
CA TYR A 65 23.80 -9.52 14.80
C TYR A 65 23.55 -9.31 13.30
N THR A 66 22.64 -8.41 12.91
CA THR A 66 22.44 -8.03 11.51
C THR A 66 23.71 -7.41 10.92
N ASP A 67 24.38 -6.51 11.66
CA ASP A 67 25.62 -5.86 11.21
C ASP A 67 26.81 -6.84 11.08
N LEU A 68 26.75 -7.99 11.75
CA LEU A 68 27.80 -9.03 11.75
C LEU A 68 27.53 -10.17 10.76
N SER A 69 26.31 -10.28 10.23
CA SER A 69 25.91 -11.41 9.39
C SER A 69 26.08 -11.07 7.90
N PRO A 70 26.72 -11.93 7.10
CA PRO A 70 26.82 -11.73 5.65
C PRO A 70 25.49 -12.00 4.92
N ILE A 71 24.49 -12.55 5.62
CA ILE A 71 23.14 -12.84 5.10
C ILE A 71 22.06 -12.20 5.98
N PRO A 72 20.88 -11.87 5.43
CA PRO A 72 19.78 -11.30 6.23
C PRO A 72 19.31 -12.26 7.34
N LEU A 73 19.23 -11.76 8.56
CA LEU A 73 18.71 -12.50 9.72
C LEU A 73 17.19 -12.34 9.84
N ASN A 74 16.46 -12.78 8.82
CA ASN A 74 15.00 -12.78 8.85
C ASN A 74 14.41 -14.10 8.34
N GLY A 75 13.34 -14.55 9.00
CA GLY A 75 12.50 -15.63 8.49
C GLY A 75 11.58 -15.12 7.38
N GLY A 76 11.11 -16.03 6.52
CA GLY A 76 10.22 -15.69 5.40
C GLY A 76 8.98 -14.89 5.82
N GLY A 77 8.35 -15.26 6.94
CA GLY A 77 7.18 -14.53 7.46
C GLY A 77 7.50 -13.08 7.83
N PHE A 78 8.62 -12.81 8.50
CA PHE A 78 9.03 -11.45 8.83
C PHE A 78 9.34 -10.64 7.57
N ARG A 79 10.09 -11.25 6.63
CA ARG A 79 10.40 -10.64 5.33
C ARG A 79 9.13 -10.26 4.58
N ASP A 80 8.13 -11.14 4.54
CA ASP A 80 6.92 -10.91 3.77
C ASP A 80 6.03 -9.85 4.44
N MET A 81 5.94 -9.84 5.78
CA MET A 81 5.20 -8.81 6.54
C MET A 81 5.85 -7.42 6.46
N THR A 82 7.17 -7.34 6.33
CA THR A 82 7.92 -6.06 6.28
C THR A 82 8.28 -5.62 4.86
N ARG A 83 8.00 -6.42 3.83
CA ARG A 83 8.39 -6.16 2.43
C ARG A 83 7.98 -4.79 1.92
N ILE A 84 6.84 -4.27 2.38
CA ILE A 84 6.26 -3.00 1.91
C ILE A 84 6.59 -1.80 2.81
N ALA A 85 7.31 -2.00 3.92
CA ALA A 85 7.75 -0.94 4.82
C ALA A 85 8.71 0.06 4.16
N GLY A 86 9.47 -0.38 3.15
CA GLY A 86 10.40 0.46 2.38
C GLY A 86 9.72 1.39 1.35
N SER A 87 8.40 1.50 1.37
CA SER A 87 7.66 2.38 0.45
C SER A 87 7.87 3.86 0.75
N ASN A 88 7.55 4.75 -0.21
CA ASN A 88 7.79 6.20 -0.05
C ASN A 88 7.02 6.79 1.16
N PRO A 89 7.72 7.28 2.20
CA PRO A 89 7.07 7.73 3.42
C PRO A 89 6.24 9.00 3.24
N LYS A 90 6.62 9.89 2.32
CA LYS A 90 5.85 11.12 2.04
C LYS A 90 4.51 10.80 1.38
N MET A 91 4.51 9.86 0.44
CA MET A 91 3.29 9.40 -0.22
C MET A 91 2.34 8.73 0.78
N TRP A 92 2.86 7.82 1.60
CA TRP A 92 2.05 7.11 2.58
C TRP A 92 1.51 8.02 3.70
N ALA A 93 2.30 8.98 4.17
CA ALA A 93 1.80 10.00 5.10
C ALA A 93 0.63 10.81 4.50
N ALA A 94 0.72 11.18 3.22
CA ALA A 94 -0.37 11.87 2.53
C ALA A 94 -1.62 10.97 2.41
N ILE A 95 -1.46 9.70 2.04
CA ILE A 95 -2.56 8.72 1.93
C ILE A 95 -3.28 8.54 3.28
N PHE A 96 -2.52 8.40 4.37
CA PHE A 96 -3.10 8.27 5.71
C PHE A 96 -3.81 9.55 6.15
N GLY A 97 -3.30 10.72 5.76
CA GLY A 97 -3.94 12.00 6.06
C GLY A 97 -5.21 12.26 5.25
N SER A 98 -5.34 11.69 4.05
CA SER A 98 -6.48 11.92 3.15
C SER A 98 -7.62 10.92 3.33
N ASN A 99 -7.40 9.79 4.01
CA ASN A 99 -8.40 8.73 4.20
C ASN A 99 -8.87 8.71 5.67
N GLN A 100 -9.59 9.77 6.08
CA GLN A 100 -10.28 9.90 7.37
C GLN A 100 -11.79 9.83 7.19
#